data_AF-A0A1B7ME37-F1
#
_entry.id   AF-A0A1B7ME37-F1
#
_cell.length_a   1.000
_cell.length_b   1.000
_cell.length_c   1.000
_cell.angle_alpha   90.00
_cell.angle_beta   90.00
_cell.angle_gamma   90.00
#
_symmetry.space_group_name_H-M   'P 1'
#
loop_
_entity.id
_entity.type
_entity.pdbx_description
1 polymer ?
#
loop_
_entity_poly.entity_id
_entity_poly.type
_entity_poly.pdbx_seq_one_letter_code
_entity_poly.pdbx_strand_id
1 'polypeptide(L)'
;MFILTLIASFIALIHAASIVSRSQSYTLPQPGVLGPETNITVGNKVIAPDGFERLTTLVDGTFPGPLITAQKGDAFVIEVINQLTDDTMFKSTSIHWHGLYQNGTNYADGTSFVTQCPIAQNHSF
;
A
#
# COMPACT_ATOMS: atom_id res chain seq x y z
N MET A 1 34.44 -1.52 -49.31
CA MET A 1 33.63 -2.66 -48.82
C MET A 1 33.89 -3.04 -47.36
N PHE A 2 34.70 -2.27 -46.59
CA PHE A 2 35.02 -2.55 -45.18
C PHE A 2 34.32 -1.62 -44.16
N ILE A 3 33.78 -0.47 -44.62
CA ILE A 3 33.15 0.54 -43.74
C ILE A 3 31.66 0.21 -43.49
N LEU A 4 30.97 -0.40 -44.46
CA LEU A 4 29.56 -0.80 -44.32
C LEU A 4 29.37 -1.97 -43.33
N THR A 5 30.35 -2.86 -43.22
CA THR A 5 30.29 -4.02 -42.31
C THR A 5 30.53 -3.64 -40.85
N LEU A 6 31.31 -2.57 -40.60
CA LEU A 6 31.57 -2.09 -39.24
C LEU A 6 30.33 -1.42 -38.61
N ILE A 7 29.53 -0.69 -39.41
CA ILE A 7 28.31 -0.01 -38.96
C ILE A 7 27.20 -1.01 -38.63
N ALA A 8 27.07 -2.08 -39.43
CA ALA A 8 26.11 -3.15 -39.15
C ALA A 8 26.42 -3.92 -37.84
N SER A 9 27.71 -4.05 -37.48
CA SER A 9 28.12 -4.68 -36.22
C SER A 9 27.78 -3.82 -35.00
N PHE A 10 27.88 -2.49 -35.08
CA PHE A 10 27.48 -1.60 -33.99
C PHE A 10 25.96 -1.55 -33.79
N ILE A 11 25.16 -1.58 -34.87
CA ILE A 11 23.70 -1.60 -34.77
C ILE A 11 23.19 -2.92 -34.15
N ALA A 12 23.87 -4.03 -34.42
CA ALA A 12 23.55 -5.32 -33.79
C ALA A 12 23.90 -5.36 -32.29
N LEU A 13 24.95 -4.65 -31.85
CA LEU A 13 25.30 -4.53 -30.44
C LEU A 13 24.33 -3.63 -29.65
N ILE A 14 23.76 -2.58 -30.28
CA ILE A 14 22.79 -1.70 -29.62
C ILE A 14 21.43 -2.40 -29.41
N HIS A 15 21.07 -3.37 -30.27
CA HIS A 15 19.85 -4.17 -30.09
C HIS A 15 19.99 -5.33 -29.09
N ALA A 16 21.21 -5.68 -28.68
CA ALA A 16 21.45 -6.79 -27.75
C ALA A 16 21.40 -6.39 -26.26
N ALA A 17 21.30 -5.09 -25.94
CA ALA A 17 21.43 -4.58 -24.58
C ALA A 17 20.09 -4.34 -23.83
N SER A 18 18.94 -4.65 -24.42
CA SER A 18 17.63 -4.37 -23.79
C SER A 18 16.79 -5.62 -23.52
N ILE A 19 17.42 -6.75 -23.18
CA ILE A 19 16.74 -7.79 -22.40
C ILE A 19 17.10 -7.56 -20.94
N VAL A 20 16.57 -6.48 -20.36
CA VAL A 20 16.35 -6.48 -18.91
C VAL A 20 15.36 -7.59 -18.66
N SER A 21 15.86 -8.73 -18.20
CA SER A 21 15.06 -9.80 -17.63
C SER A 21 14.28 -9.20 -16.46
N ARG A 22 13.09 -8.67 -16.73
CA ARG A 22 12.11 -8.35 -15.70
C ARG A 22 11.52 -9.69 -15.26
N SER A 23 12.36 -10.53 -14.63
CA SER A 23 11.86 -11.61 -13.79
C SER A 23 11.19 -10.93 -12.61
N GLN A 24 9.92 -10.56 -12.79
CA GLN A 24 9.09 -10.05 -11.72
C GLN A 24 8.80 -11.26 -10.84
N SER A 25 9.71 -11.52 -9.91
CA SER A 25 9.52 -12.49 -8.85
C SER A 25 8.46 -11.91 -7.92
N TYR A 26 7.19 -12.10 -8.29
CA TYR A 26 6.09 -11.86 -7.37
C TYR A 26 6.22 -12.88 -6.25
N THR A 27 6.40 -12.40 -5.02
CA THR A 27 6.28 -13.23 -3.83
C THR A 27 4.91 -13.89 -3.84
N LEU A 28 4.88 -15.21 -3.64
CA LEU A 28 3.62 -15.94 -3.49
C LEU A 28 2.82 -15.33 -2.32
N PRO A 29 1.49 -15.22 -2.44
CA PRO A 29 0.66 -14.71 -1.35
C PRO A 29 0.93 -15.50 -0.08
N GLN A 30 1.40 -14.81 0.96
CA GLN A 30 1.54 -15.41 2.29
C GLN A 30 0.26 -15.20 3.08
N PRO A 31 -0.24 -16.22 3.81
CA PRO A 31 -1.39 -16.05 4.69
C PRO A 31 -1.13 -14.91 5.70
N GLY A 32 -2.04 -13.93 5.75
CA GLY A 32 -1.93 -12.77 6.65
C GLY A 32 -1.04 -11.62 6.16
N VAL A 33 -0.54 -11.69 4.91
CA VAL A 33 0.16 -10.58 4.25
C VAL A 33 -0.72 -10.04 3.13
N LEU A 34 -1.05 -8.75 3.20
CA LEU A 34 -1.79 -8.05 2.17
C LEU A 34 -0.84 -7.55 1.07
N GLY A 35 -1.35 -7.52 -0.16
CA GLY A 35 -0.61 -7.04 -1.32
C GLY A 35 -0.76 -5.54 -1.54
N PRO A 36 -0.17 -5.00 -2.63
CA PRO A 36 -0.31 -3.59 -2.98
C PRO A 36 -1.76 -3.23 -3.29
N GLU A 37 -2.56 -4.16 -3.80
CA GLU A 37 -4.00 -4.01 -4.03
C GLU A 37 -4.78 -4.84 -3.00
N THR A 38 -5.54 -4.16 -2.13
CA THR A 38 -6.26 -4.82 -1.03
C THR A 38 -7.34 -3.92 -0.44
N ASN A 39 -8.22 -4.52 0.37
CA ASN A 39 -9.19 -3.77 1.17
C ASN A 39 -8.87 -4.00 2.64
N ILE A 40 -8.88 -2.92 3.43
CA ILE A 40 -8.70 -2.98 4.87
C ILE A 40 -9.92 -2.39 5.57
N THR A 41 -10.37 -3.04 6.64
CA THR A 41 -11.52 -2.58 7.43
C THR A 41 -11.06 -2.02 8.76
N VAL A 42 -11.40 -0.76 9.03
CA VAL A 42 -11.17 -0.13 10.33
C VAL A 42 -12.40 -0.33 11.20
N GLY A 43 -12.25 -0.99 12.34
CA GLY A 43 -13.38 -1.32 13.22
C GLY A 43 -13.00 -1.35 14.70
N ASN A 44 -14.02 -1.48 15.56
CA ASN A 44 -13.83 -1.56 16.99
C ASN A 44 -13.78 -3.01 17.49
N LYS A 45 -12.88 -3.31 18.43
CA LYS A 45 -12.79 -4.63 19.08
C LYS A 45 -12.16 -4.51 20.47
N VAL A 46 -12.65 -5.30 21.43
CA VAL A 46 -12.01 -5.45 22.74
C VAL A 46 -10.84 -6.42 22.60
N ILE A 47 -9.65 -6.00 23.01
CA ILE A 47 -8.44 -6.82 23.05
C ILE A 47 -7.67 -6.59 24.36
N ALA A 48 -6.74 -7.49 24.67
CA ALA A 48 -5.91 -7.45 25.87
C ALA A 48 -4.44 -7.80 25.55
N PRO A 49 -3.73 -6.98 24.75
CA PRO A 49 -2.36 -7.29 24.31
C PRO A 49 -1.34 -7.35 25.47
N ASP A 50 -1.66 -6.69 26.59
CA ASP A 50 -0.89 -6.67 27.84
C ASP A 50 -1.61 -7.38 28.99
N GLY A 51 -2.67 -8.14 28.69
CA GLY A 51 -3.47 -8.88 29.68
C GLY A 51 -4.62 -8.09 30.31
N PHE A 52 -4.84 -6.82 29.94
CA PHE A 52 -6.01 -6.04 30.38
C PHE A 52 -6.95 -5.71 29.22
N GLU A 53 -8.22 -6.04 29.37
CA GLU A 53 -9.22 -5.81 28.32
C GLU A 53 -9.54 -4.32 28.16
N ARG A 54 -9.48 -3.84 26.92
CA ARG A 54 -9.92 -2.50 26.54
C ARG A 54 -10.48 -2.50 25.13
N LEU A 55 -11.45 -1.62 24.90
CA LEU A 55 -11.94 -1.35 23.55
C LEU A 55 -10.86 -0.60 22.75
N THR A 56 -10.71 -0.97 21.48
CA THR A 56 -9.68 -0.43 20.58
C THR A 56 -10.23 -0.17 19.19
N THR A 57 -9.49 0.61 18.40
CA THR A 57 -9.67 0.80 16.95
C THR A 57 -8.59 0.01 16.22
N LEU A 58 -8.99 -0.96 15.40
CA LEU A 58 -8.10 -1.90 14.74
C LEU A 58 -8.33 -1.93 13.23
N VAL A 59 -7.26 -2.21 12.49
CA VAL A 59 -7.32 -2.57 11.07
C VAL A 59 -7.46 -4.10 10.98
N ASP A 60 -8.48 -4.57 10.29
CA ASP A 60 -8.83 -5.99 10.13
C ASP A 60 -8.92 -6.79 11.45
N GLY A 61 -9.27 -6.10 12.54
CA GLY A 61 -9.53 -6.72 13.84
C GLY A 61 -8.30 -7.33 14.54
N THR A 62 -7.09 -6.97 14.11
CA THR A 62 -5.82 -7.44 14.67
C THR A 62 -4.99 -6.28 15.24
N PHE A 63 -4.11 -6.62 16.20
CA PHE A 63 -3.13 -5.69 16.77
C PHE A 63 -1.75 -6.37 16.88
N PRO A 64 -0.68 -5.83 16.25
CA PRO A 64 -0.72 -4.77 15.24
C PRO A 64 -1.61 -5.13 14.04
N GLY A 65 -1.96 -4.13 13.23
CA GLY A 65 -2.69 -4.37 11.97
C GLY A 65 -1.92 -5.29 11.02
N PRO A 66 -2.57 -5.80 9.97
CA PRO A 66 -1.95 -6.73 9.02
C PRO A 66 -0.76 -6.09 8.30
N LEU A 67 0.21 -6.92 7.92
CA LEU A 67 1.35 -6.49 7.13
C LEU A 67 0.90 -6.25 5.68
N ILE A 68 1.16 -5.06 5.16
CA ILE A 68 0.96 -4.72 3.75
C ILE A 68 2.33 -4.71 3.07
N THR A 69 2.49 -5.46 1.98
CA THR A 69 3.76 -5.57 1.24
C THR A 69 3.57 -5.23 -0.23
N ALA A 70 4.61 -4.65 -0.81
CA ALA A 70 4.72 -4.43 -2.24
C ALA A 70 6.19 -4.38 -2.66
N GLN A 71 6.44 -4.49 -3.95
CA GLN A 71 7.76 -4.31 -4.53
C GLN A 71 7.96 -2.86 -4.95
N LYS A 72 9.23 -2.43 -5.05
CA LYS A 72 9.57 -1.09 -5.53
C LYS A 72 8.98 -0.85 -6.92
N GLY A 73 8.20 0.22 -7.05
CA GLY A 73 7.56 0.62 -8.29
C GLY A 73 6.15 0.06 -8.49
N ASP A 74 5.66 -0.77 -7.57
CA ASP A 74 4.25 -1.16 -7.53
C ASP A 74 3.38 0.04 -7.11
N ALA A 75 2.14 0.06 -7.60
CA ALA A 75 1.12 1.01 -7.18
C ALA A 75 0.31 0.40 -6.03
N PHE A 76 0.22 1.11 -4.91
CA PHE A 76 -0.69 0.75 -3.84
C PHE A 76 -2.11 1.22 -4.18
N VAL A 77 -3.06 0.29 -4.13
CA VAL A 77 -4.49 0.52 -4.29
C VAL A 77 -5.17 -0.11 -3.07
N ILE A 78 -5.27 0.67 -2.00
CA ILE A 78 -5.77 0.18 -0.71
C ILE A 78 -7.08 0.87 -0.40
N GLU A 79 -8.19 0.15 -0.50
CA GLU A 79 -9.50 0.67 -0.10
C GLU A 79 -9.64 0.59 1.42
N VAL A 80 -9.82 1.74 2.07
CA VAL A 80 -10.01 1.83 3.52
C VAL A 80 -11.50 1.92 3.83
N ILE A 81 -12.05 0.87 4.44
CA ILE A 81 -13.47 0.77 4.78
C ILE A 81 -13.65 1.13 6.26
N ASN A 82 -14.34 2.24 6.55
CA ASN A 82 -14.57 2.68 7.92
C ASN A 82 -15.87 2.06 8.49
N GLN A 83 -15.72 1.14 9.44
CA GLN A 83 -16.81 0.51 10.21
C GLN A 83 -16.72 0.81 11.71
N LEU A 84 -16.11 1.93 12.10
CA LEU A 84 -16.09 2.37 13.50
C LEU A 84 -17.49 2.73 13.98
N THR A 85 -17.90 2.20 15.13
CA THR A 85 -19.28 2.34 15.64
C THR A 85 -19.37 2.83 17.08
N ASP A 86 -18.28 2.79 17.83
CA ASP A 86 -18.27 3.14 19.25
C ASP A 86 -18.31 4.66 19.48
N ASP A 87 -19.14 5.12 20.42
CA ASP A 87 -19.31 6.55 20.77
C ASP A 87 -18.24 7.08 21.74
N THR A 88 -17.47 6.20 22.38
CA THR A 88 -16.38 6.59 23.30
C THR A 88 -15.05 6.84 22.58
N MET A 89 -14.99 6.55 21.28
CA MET A 89 -13.86 6.83 20.37
C MET A 89 -14.34 7.58 19.12
N PHE A 90 -13.41 8.07 18.31
CA PHE A 90 -13.77 8.71 17.03
C PHE A 90 -14.38 7.70 16.06
N LYS A 91 -15.51 8.08 15.44
CA LYS A 91 -16.19 7.29 14.40
C LYS A 91 -15.69 7.59 12.98
N SER A 92 -14.89 8.64 12.82
CA SER A 92 -14.19 8.97 11.59
C SER A 92 -12.73 8.56 11.68
N THR A 93 -12.11 8.30 10.53
CA THR A 93 -10.70 7.86 10.49
C THR A 93 -9.97 8.40 9.26
N SER A 94 -8.64 8.44 9.32
CA SER A 94 -7.77 8.67 8.17
C SER A 94 -6.48 7.88 8.39
N ILE A 95 -5.89 7.35 7.33
CA ILE A 95 -4.73 6.45 7.39
C ILE A 95 -3.56 7.10 6.67
N HIS A 96 -2.47 7.35 7.40
CA HIS A 96 -1.22 7.88 6.84
C HIS A 96 -0.23 6.76 6.53
N TRP A 97 0.24 6.73 5.28
CA TRP A 97 1.24 5.78 4.78
C TRP A 97 2.65 6.26 5.11
N HIS A 98 3.03 6.11 6.38
CA HIS A 98 4.25 6.67 6.93
C HIS A 98 5.51 6.27 6.14
N GLY A 99 6.22 7.28 5.62
CA GLY A 99 7.49 7.12 4.89
C GLY A 99 7.36 7.12 3.37
N LEU A 100 6.16 7.13 2.80
CA LEU A 100 5.97 7.32 1.36
C LEU A 100 6.01 8.81 0.99
N TYR A 101 6.68 9.13 -0.12
CA TYR A 101 6.81 10.53 -0.56
C TYR A 101 5.54 11.16 -1.13
N GLN A 102 4.56 10.35 -1.58
CA GLN A 102 3.29 10.80 -2.16
C GLN A 102 3.43 11.88 -3.26
N ASN A 103 4.47 11.79 -4.10
CA ASN A 103 4.71 12.75 -5.18
C ASN A 103 3.61 12.65 -6.25
N GLY A 104 2.83 13.73 -6.41
CA GLY A 104 1.66 13.75 -7.30
C GLY A 104 0.39 13.16 -6.69
N THR A 105 0.46 12.58 -5.49
CA THR A 105 -0.64 11.91 -4.77
C THR A 105 -0.81 12.44 -3.35
N ASN A 106 -0.56 13.74 -3.12
CA ASN A 106 -0.67 14.34 -1.79
C ASN A 106 -2.05 14.13 -1.13
N TYR A 107 -3.13 14.06 -1.92
CA TYR A 107 -4.48 13.76 -1.43
C TYR A 107 -4.61 12.37 -0.76
N ALA A 108 -3.68 11.45 -0.99
CA ALA A 108 -3.63 10.12 -0.40
C ALA A 108 -2.67 10.02 0.79
N ASP A 109 -2.12 11.14 1.28
CA ASP A 109 -1.17 11.13 2.40
C ASP A 109 -1.80 10.75 3.74
N GLY A 110 -3.09 11.05 3.99
CA GLY A 110 -3.77 10.62 5.22
C GLY A 110 -3.70 11.54 6.44
N THR A 111 -3.03 12.69 6.36
CA THR A 111 -3.02 13.65 7.46
C THR A 111 -4.34 14.45 7.49
N SER A 112 -5.23 14.11 8.42
CA SER A 112 -6.53 14.77 8.60
C SER A 112 -6.42 16.30 8.68
N PHE A 113 -7.23 16.98 7.87
CA PHE A 113 -7.32 18.45 7.74
C PHE A 113 -6.07 19.14 7.20
N VAL A 114 -5.05 18.38 6.78
CA VAL A 114 -3.92 18.88 5.99
C VAL A 114 -4.05 18.41 4.54
N THR A 115 -4.20 17.10 4.32
CA THR A 115 -4.26 16.53 2.98
C THR A 115 -5.63 15.94 2.62
N GLN A 116 -6.47 15.62 3.62
CA GLN A 116 -7.84 15.15 3.41
C GLN A 116 -8.75 15.40 4.61
N CYS A 117 -10.06 15.39 4.39
CA CYS A 117 -11.02 15.19 5.48
C CYS A 117 -11.01 13.71 5.92
N PRO A 118 -11.29 13.41 7.20
CA PRO A 118 -11.47 12.03 7.65
C PRO A 118 -12.60 11.30 6.92
N ILE A 119 -12.41 10.02 6.66
CA ILE A 119 -13.43 9.11 6.12
C ILE A 119 -14.55 9.01 7.14
N ALA A 120 -15.78 9.34 6.73
CA ALA A 120 -16.96 9.25 7.58
C ALA A 120 -17.27 7.79 7.92
N GLN A 121 -18.00 7.58 9.02
CA GLN A 121 -18.51 6.27 9.39
C GLN A 121 -19.31 5.66 8.22
N ASN A 122 -19.15 4.36 7.98
CA ASN A 122 -19.82 3.59 6.93
C ASN A 122 -19.50 4.06 5.49
N HIS A 123 -18.36 4.72 5.29
CA HIS A 123 -17.85 5.08 3.96
C HIS A 123 -16.48 4.43 3.73
N SER A 124 -16.11 4.29 2.46
CA SER A 124 -14.76 3.91 2.03
C SER A 124 -14.08 5.03 1.25
N PHE A 125 -12.75 4.96 1.18
CA PHE A 125 -11.89 5.85 0.41
C PHE A 125 -10.69 5.08 -0.13
#